data_AF-A0A1T5HYG7-F1
#
_entry.id   AF-A0A1T5HYG7-F1
#
_cell.length_a   1.000
_cell.length_b   1.000
_cell.length_c   1.000
_cell.angle_alpha   90.00
_cell.angle_beta   90.00
_cell.angle_gamma   90.00
#
_symmetry.space_group_name_H-M   'P 1'
#
loop_
_entity.id
_entity.type
_entity.pdbx_description
1 polymer ?
#
loop_
_entity_poly.entity_id
_entity_poly.type
_entity_poly.pdbx_seq_one_letter_code
_entity_poly.pdbx_strand_id
1 'polypeptide(L)'
;MKKSALLVMCVLSTLSLTTVSSVALANDRPTILPSGQSGLQTWNKESVYNKGDSVRYVGRLWVAKWWTQGDRPQRNNESGPWKLIRLNGNDNNYDDNDYNDNDYTKPNSFKVTRYREGFKYSAGDRVRMPNGNVYRCRDWPATPWCELAGYAPGKTQHWRDAWSRVK
;
A
#
# COMPACT_ATOMS: atom_id res chain seq x y z
N MET A 1 -91.39 8.74 -15.42
CA MET A 1 -91.85 8.27 -14.09
C MET A 1 -90.80 7.33 -13.50
N LYS A 2 -90.54 7.43 -12.19
CA LYS A 2 -89.52 6.73 -11.34
C LYS A 2 -88.20 7.52 -11.22
N LYS A 3 -87.97 8.34 -10.18
CA LYS A 3 -87.87 8.14 -8.71
C LYS A 3 -86.40 8.02 -8.26
N SER A 4 -86.02 8.95 -7.39
CA SER A 4 -85.14 8.77 -6.23
C SER A 4 -83.62 9.00 -6.36
N ALA A 5 -83.14 9.66 -5.31
CA ALA A 5 -81.82 10.18 -5.04
C ALA A 5 -80.83 9.14 -4.46
N LEU A 6 -79.61 9.65 -4.24
CA LEU A 6 -78.52 9.22 -3.34
C LEU A 6 -77.35 8.42 -3.94
N LEU A 7 -76.20 9.13 -3.87
CA LEU A 7 -74.87 8.71 -3.44
C LEU A 7 -74.15 7.66 -4.30
N VAL A 8 -73.10 8.08 -5.01
CA VAL A 8 -71.78 7.43 -5.02
C VAL A 8 -70.76 8.48 -5.46
N MET A 9 -69.74 8.64 -4.62
CA MET A 9 -68.51 9.40 -4.82
C MET A 9 -67.93 9.21 -6.22
N CYS A 10 -67.61 10.29 -6.94
CA CYS A 10 -66.72 10.18 -8.09
C CYS A 10 -66.04 11.52 -8.43
N VAL A 11 -64.75 11.58 -8.10
CA VAL A 11 -63.63 12.19 -8.86
C VAL A 11 -63.66 13.73 -9.00
N LEU A 12 -62.58 14.51 -8.80
CA LEU A 12 -61.20 14.44 -9.28
C LEU A 12 -60.29 15.31 -8.38
N SER A 13 -58.97 15.13 -8.49
CA SER A 13 -57.87 15.95 -7.94
C SER A 13 -57.35 15.47 -6.58
N THR A 14 -56.11 15.01 -6.41
CA THR A 14 -54.91 15.09 -7.24
C THR A 14 -54.12 13.80 -7.07
N LEU A 15 -53.65 13.20 -8.18
CA LEU A 15 -52.50 12.29 -8.09
C LEU A 15 -51.30 13.16 -7.69
N SER A 16 -50.97 13.20 -6.41
CA SER A 16 -49.65 13.69 -6.00
C SER A 16 -48.64 12.58 -6.31
N LEU A 17 -48.03 12.64 -7.50
CA LEU A 17 -46.79 11.92 -7.75
C LEU A 17 -45.75 12.52 -6.80
N THR A 18 -45.51 11.90 -5.66
CA THR A 18 -44.30 12.18 -4.88
C THR A 18 -43.14 11.53 -5.62
N THR A 19 -42.57 12.26 -6.58
CA THR A 19 -41.20 11.99 -7.00
C THR A 19 -40.33 12.25 -5.78
N VAL A 20 -39.91 11.19 -5.09
CA VAL A 20 -38.68 11.27 -4.29
C VAL A 20 -37.54 11.45 -5.28
N SER A 21 -37.21 12.71 -5.54
CA SER A 21 -35.90 13.07 -6.05
C SER A 21 -34.91 12.63 -4.98
N SER A 22 -34.28 11.47 -5.18
CA SER A 22 -32.99 11.21 -4.56
C SER A 22 -32.04 12.23 -5.16
N VAL A 23 -31.97 13.41 -4.55
CA VAL A 23 -30.81 14.27 -4.67
C VAL A 23 -29.64 13.39 -4.27
N ALA A 24 -28.83 12.99 -5.26
CA ALA A 24 -27.44 12.70 -5.00
C ALA A 24 -26.93 13.96 -4.29
N LEU A 25 -26.82 13.88 -2.96
CA LEU A 25 -26.09 14.88 -2.21
C LEU A 25 -24.72 14.91 -2.88
N ALA A 26 -24.44 16.07 -3.47
CA ALA A 26 -23.15 16.39 -4.01
C ALA A 26 -22.10 15.91 -3.01
N ASN A 27 -21.07 15.24 -3.51
CA ASN A 27 -19.85 14.97 -2.77
C ASN A 27 -19.15 16.31 -2.47
N ASP A 28 -19.74 17.13 -1.61
CA ASP A 28 -19.11 18.27 -0.99
C ASP A 28 -18.32 17.74 0.20
N ARG A 29 -17.19 17.09 -0.12
CA ARG A 29 -16.04 17.18 0.76
C ARG A 29 -14.82 17.60 -0.05
N PRO A 30 -14.64 18.90 -0.32
CA PRO A 30 -13.33 19.42 -0.63
C PRO A 30 -12.48 19.29 0.65
N THR A 31 -11.84 18.14 0.85
CA THR A 31 -10.71 18.09 1.80
C THR A 31 -9.49 18.60 1.05
N ILE A 32 -9.39 19.93 0.95
CA ILE A 32 -8.14 20.55 0.56
C ILE A 32 -7.19 20.46 1.76
N LEU A 33 -5.92 20.12 1.45
CA LEU A 33 -4.64 20.39 2.11
C LEU A 33 -3.92 19.22 2.81
N PRO A 34 -2.57 19.11 2.67
CA PRO A 34 -1.65 20.16 2.20
C PRO A 34 -0.92 19.81 0.90
N SER A 35 -1.00 20.73 -0.07
CA SER A 35 0.21 21.11 -0.79
C SER A 35 1.15 21.77 0.21
N GLY A 36 2.41 21.34 0.24
CA GLY A 36 3.44 21.97 1.07
C GLY A 36 3.77 21.20 2.34
N GLN A 37 4.28 19.99 2.21
CA GLN A 37 5.36 19.56 3.09
C GLN A 37 6.46 18.94 2.22
N SER A 38 7.57 19.67 2.15
CA SER A 38 8.87 19.18 1.68
C SER A 38 9.33 18.08 2.65
N GLY A 39 8.75 16.90 2.48
CA GLY A 39 8.95 15.72 3.30
C GLY A 39 8.29 14.55 2.59
N LEU A 40 9.10 13.68 2.00
CA LEU A 40 8.67 12.52 1.22
C LEU A 40 7.54 11.74 1.92
N GLN A 41 6.31 11.88 1.40
CA GLN A 41 5.10 11.29 1.99
C GLN A 41 5.14 9.75 1.90
N THR A 42 4.80 9.05 2.98
CA THR A 42 4.61 7.59 2.95
C THR A 42 3.33 7.27 2.19
N TRP A 43 3.36 6.27 1.30
CA TRP A 43 2.18 5.86 0.52
C TRP A 43 1.03 5.44 1.43
N ASN A 44 -0.14 6.02 1.19
CA ASN A 44 -1.44 5.72 1.76
C ASN A 44 -2.41 5.29 0.63
N LYS A 45 -3.19 4.22 0.88
CA LYS A 45 -4.18 3.67 -0.04
C LYS A 45 -5.33 4.62 -0.35
N GLU A 46 -5.73 5.46 0.60
CA GLU A 46 -6.88 6.36 0.49
C GLU A 46 -6.53 7.68 -0.20
N SER A 47 -5.24 8.01 -0.27
CA SER A 47 -4.77 9.23 -0.92
C SER A 47 -4.79 9.09 -2.44
N VAL A 48 -5.21 10.18 -3.09
CA VAL A 48 -5.09 10.38 -4.52
C VAL A 48 -3.69 10.91 -4.82
N TYR A 49 -3.05 10.38 -5.86
CA TYR A 49 -1.75 10.84 -6.35
C TYR A 49 -1.86 11.21 -7.81
N ASN A 50 -1.38 12.40 -8.14
CA ASN A 50 -1.28 12.90 -9.51
C ASN A 50 0.07 12.53 -10.13
N LYS A 51 0.18 12.68 -11.45
CA LYS A 51 1.44 12.46 -12.16
C LYS A 51 2.56 13.31 -11.54
N GLY A 52 3.69 12.67 -11.24
CA GLY A 52 4.85 13.31 -10.63
C GLY A 52 4.89 13.22 -9.10
N ASP A 53 3.77 12.92 -8.46
CA ASP A 53 3.72 12.78 -7.01
C ASP A 53 4.64 11.64 -6.56
N SER A 54 5.43 11.92 -5.53
CA SER A 54 6.45 11.03 -5.01
C SER A 54 6.05 10.47 -3.67
N VAL A 55 6.18 9.16 -3.49
CA VAL A 55 5.89 8.48 -2.23
C VAL A 55 7.02 7.57 -1.79
N ARG A 56 7.20 7.45 -0.48
CA ARG A 56 7.93 6.34 0.12
C ARG A 56 6.98 5.17 0.31
N TYR A 57 7.26 4.07 -0.36
CA TYR A 57 6.59 2.81 -0.11
C TYR A 57 7.67 1.76 0.05
N VAL A 58 7.66 1.07 1.20
CA VAL A 58 8.48 -0.13 1.38
C VAL A 58 9.99 0.22 1.26
N GLY A 59 10.39 1.30 1.94
CA GLY A 59 11.77 1.80 1.95
C GLY A 59 12.28 2.36 0.61
N ARG A 60 11.41 2.47 -0.41
CA ARG A 60 11.75 2.91 -1.76
C ARG A 60 10.99 4.16 -2.16
N LEU A 61 11.58 4.94 -3.06
CA LEU A 61 10.96 6.12 -3.62
C LEU A 61 10.28 5.78 -4.95
N TRP A 62 8.99 6.08 -5.03
CA TRP A 62 8.16 5.85 -6.21
C TRP A 62 7.57 7.17 -6.69
N VAL A 63 7.38 7.29 -8.00
CA VAL A 63 6.69 8.41 -8.63
C VAL A 63 5.49 7.91 -9.40
N ALA A 64 4.35 8.57 -9.23
CA ALA A 64 3.15 8.30 -10.01
C ALA A 64 3.35 8.74 -11.48
N LYS A 65 3.06 7.84 -12.41
CA LYS A 65 3.12 8.05 -13.86
C LYS A 65 1.88 8.80 -14.37
N TRP A 66 0.76 8.66 -13.67
CA TRP A 66 -0.54 9.28 -13.92
C TRP A 66 -1.37 9.29 -12.63
N TRP A 67 -2.59 9.84 -12.68
CA TRP A 67 -3.54 9.83 -11.57
C TRP A 67 -3.78 8.42 -11.05
N THR A 68 -3.64 8.19 -9.75
CA THR A 68 -3.90 6.89 -9.14
C THR A 68 -4.40 7.04 -7.71
N GLN A 69 -5.25 6.12 -7.28
CA GLN A 69 -5.72 5.99 -5.91
C GLN A 69 -5.84 4.51 -5.58
N GLY A 70 -5.32 4.09 -4.43
CA GLY A 70 -5.39 2.71 -3.99
C GLY A 70 -4.43 1.73 -4.67
N ASP A 71 -3.88 2.04 -5.84
CA ASP A 71 -2.86 1.19 -6.47
C ASP A 71 -1.56 1.23 -5.68
N ARG A 72 -1.00 0.05 -5.43
CA ARG A 72 0.24 -0.11 -4.67
C ARG A 72 1.46 -0.02 -5.58
N PRO A 73 2.53 0.67 -5.15
CA PRO A 73 3.79 0.63 -5.87
C PRO A 73 4.39 -0.78 -5.84
N GLN A 74 4.67 -1.33 -7.03
CA GLN A 74 5.16 -2.70 -7.21
C GLN A 74 6.33 -2.71 -8.20
N ARG A 75 7.40 -3.44 -7.88
CA ARG A 75 8.63 -3.45 -8.70
C ARG A 75 8.42 -4.13 -10.05
N ASN A 76 7.71 -5.24 -10.02
CA ASN A 76 7.47 -6.10 -11.17
C ASN A 76 6.20 -5.73 -11.95
N ASN A 77 5.64 -4.53 -11.70
CA ASN A 77 4.46 -4.04 -12.39
C ASN A 77 4.79 -2.76 -13.16
N GLU A 78 5.58 -2.89 -14.22
CA GLU A 78 6.03 -1.77 -15.05
C GLU A 78 4.85 -1.07 -15.77
N SER A 79 3.79 -1.81 -16.05
CA SER A 79 2.52 -1.30 -16.60
C SER A 79 1.69 -0.54 -15.57
N GLY A 80 1.98 -0.71 -14.28
CA GLY A 80 1.28 -0.03 -13.20
C GLY A 80 1.53 1.48 -13.15
N PRO A 81 0.80 2.19 -12.28
CA PRO A 81 0.87 3.64 -12.17
C PRO A 81 2.16 4.12 -11.51
N TRP A 82 2.93 3.26 -10.85
CA TRP A 82 4.10 3.67 -10.07
C TRP A 82 5.41 3.31 -10.77
N LYS A 83 6.26 4.32 -10.96
CA LYS A 83 7.65 4.14 -11.40
C LYS A 83 8.59 4.19 -10.20
N LEU A 84 9.46 3.20 -10.07
CA LEU A 84 10.52 3.22 -9.08
C LEU A 84 11.60 4.24 -9.49
N ILE A 85 11.89 5.22 -8.65
CA ILE A 85 12.90 6.26 -8.92
C ILE A 85 14.25 5.89 -8.31
N ARG A 86 14.25 5.49 -7.03
CA ARG A 86 15.47 5.07 -6.32
C ARG A 86 15.18 3.78 -5.57
N LEU A 87 15.95 2.76 -5.88
CA LEU A 87 16.42 1.82 -4.88
C LEU A 87 17.17 2.68 -3.86
N ASN A 88 16.84 2.63 -2.58
CA ASN A 88 17.91 3.00 -1.66
C ASN A 88 19.01 1.94 -1.85
N GLY A 89 20.08 2.32 -2.55
CA GLY A 89 21.36 1.62 -2.67
C GLY A 89 21.51 0.65 -3.84
N ASN A 90 22.15 1.11 -4.91
CA ASN A 90 22.98 0.32 -5.83
C ASN A 90 24.44 0.51 -5.29
N ASP A 91 25.45 -0.37 -5.38
CA ASP A 91 25.71 -1.65 -6.02
C ASP A 91 27.16 -2.11 -5.66
N ASN A 92 27.39 -3.43 -5.62
CA ASN A 92 28.68 -4.14 -5.83
C ASN A 92 29.91 -3.94 -4.91
N ASN A 93 29.84 -4.29 -3.62
CA ASN A 93 31.01 -4.86 -2.95
C ASN A 93 30.59 -5.88 -1.89
N TYR A 94 30.58 -7.15 -2.28
CA TYR A 94 30.53 -8.29 -1.37
C TYR A 94 31.97 -8.52 -0.91
N ASP A 95 32.35 -7.83 0.17
CA ASP A 95 33.55 -8.15 0.94
C ASP A 95 33.13 -9.20 1.98
N ASP A 96 33.76 -10.37 1.92
CA ASP A 96 33.37 -11.58 2.61
C ASP A 96 33.91 -11.72 4.04
N ASN A 97 34.63 -10.71 4.57
CA ASN A 97 35.33 -10.87 5.85
C ASN A 97 35.20 -9.72 6.86
N ASP A 98 33.98 -9.40 7.31
CA ASP A 98 33.85 -8.64 8.56
C ASP A 98 32.79 -9.25 9.50
N TYR A 99 33.29 -10.10 10.41
CA TYR A 99 32.59 -10.56 11.61
C TYR A 99 33.23 -9.86 12.83
N ASN A 100 33.04 -8.55 12.97
CA ASN A 100 33.17 -7.89 14.27
C ASN A 100 32.33 -6.60 14.32
N ASP A 101 31.10 -6.70 14.83
CA ASP A 101 30.22 -5.54 15.02
C ASP A 101 30.44 -4.95 16.42
N ASN A 102 31.26 -3.90 16.50
CA ASN A 102 31.24 -2.92 17.59
C ASN A 102 31.58 -1.49 17.12
N ASP A 103 31.35 -1.13 15.85
CA ASP A 103 31.66 0.22 15.35
C ASP A 103 30.44 0.90 14.71
N TYR A 104 29.91 1.89 15.43
CA TYR A 104 28.76 2.71 15.03
C TYR A 104 29.16 3.92 14.18
N THR A 105 30.27 3.89 13.45
CA THR A 105 30.71 5.01 12.62
C THR A 105 31.15 4.62 11.21
N LYS A 106 30.23 4.01 10.43
CA LYS A 106 30.35 4.00 8.96
C LYS A 106 29.09 4.54 8.28
N PRO A 107 29.14 5.73 7.68
CA PRO A 107 28.02 6.28 6.92
C PRO A 107 28.02 5.64 5.53
N ASN A 108 27.53 4.40 5.42
CA ASN A 108 26.91 3.80 4.21
C ASN A 108 26.44 2.33 4.40
N SER A 109 26.26 1.84 5.63
CA SER A 109 25.65 0.53 5.87
C SER A 109 24.12 0.58 5.78
N PHE A 110 23.58 0.25 4.60
CA PHE A 110 22.16 -0.06 4.44
C PHE A 110 21.82 -1.28 5.33
N LYS A 111 21.25 -1.00 6.51
CA LYS A 111 21.16 -1.85 7.72
C LYS A 111 20.47 -3.21 7.49
N VAL A 112 21.21 -4.21 7.00
CA VAL A 112 20.77 -5.61 7.01
C VAL A 112 20.76 -6.08 8.46
N THR A 113 19.57 -6.18 9.06
CA THR A 113 19.44 -6.55 10.47
C THR A 113 19.33 -8.08 10.61
N ARG A 114 19.72 -8.65 11.74
CA ARG A 114 19.45 -10.07 12.03
C ARG A 114 17.94 -10.32 12.05
N TYR A 115 17.49 -11.45 11.49
CA TYR A 115 16.08 -11.85 11.61
C TYR A 115 15.68 -12.02 13.08
N ARG A 116 14.54 -11.44 13.42
CA ARG A 116 13.82 -11.54 14.69
C ARG A 116 12.39 -11.94 14.41
N GLU A 117 11.94 -13.01 15.05
CA GLU A 117 10.55 -13.45 15.04
C GLU A 117 9.64 -12.42 15.73
N GLY A 118 8.40 -12.25 15.23
CA GLY A 118 7.44 -11.29 15.77
C GLY A 118 7.76 -9.82 15.48
N PHE A 119 8.93 -9.54 14.88
CA PHE A 119 9.24 -8.20 14.41
C PHE A 119 8.54 -7.93 13.07
N LYS A 120 7.86 -6.78 12.98
CA LYS A 120 7.16 -6.38 11.76
C LYS A 120 8.15 -5.99 10.68
N TYR A 121 8.25 -6.83 9.65
CA TYR A 121 9.02 -6.50 8.45
C TYR A 121 8.12 -5.89 7.39
N SER A 122 8.61 -4.83 6.77
CA SER A 122 8.04 -4.32 5.54
C SER A 122 8.52 -5.14 4.37
N ALA A 123 7.77 -5.11 3.27
CA ALA A 123 8.24 -5.69 2.03
C ALA A 123 9.65 -5.15 1.69
N GLY A 124 10.45 -5.92 0.98
CA GLY A 124 11.80 -5.50 0.63
C GLY A 124 12.82 -5.33 1.76
N ASP A 125 12.44 -5.38 3.03
CA ASP A 125 13.38 -5.43 4.14
C ASP A 125 14.31 -6.63 3.99
N ARG A 126 15.58 -6.44 4.36
CA ARG A 126 16.61 -7.49 4.25
C ARG A 126 17.03 -7.91 5.64
N VAL A 127 17.00 -9.22 5.87
CA VAL A 127 17.45 -9.82 7.12
C VAL A 127 18.57 -10.82 6.86
N ARG A 128 19.53 -10.88 7.79
CA ARG A 128 20.60 -11.89 7.78
C ARG A 128 20.25 -13.01 8.74
N MET A 129 20.33 -14.24 8.26
CA MET A 129 20.16 -15.45 9.08
C MET A 129 21.52 -15.92 9.64
N PRO A 130 21.54 -16.76 10.69
CA PRO A 130 22.79 -17.26 11.29
C PRO A 130 23.71 -18.00 10.32
N ASN A 131 23.16 -18.61 9.27
CA ASN A 131 23.90 -19.27 8.19
C ASN A 131 24.59 -18.29 7.21
N GLY A 132 24.61 -16.99 7.52
CA GLY A 132 25.21 -15.93 6.69
C GLY A 132 24.35 -15.48 5.51
N ASN A 133 23.28 -16.20 5.18
CA ASN A 133 22.43 -15.87 4.04
C ASN A 133 21.55 -14.66 4.33
N VAL A 134 21.41 -13.80 3.33
CA VAL A 134 20.53 -12.63 3.38
C VAL A 134 19.25 -12.93 2.62
N TYR A 135 18.12 -12.59 3.23
CA TYR A 135 16.79 -12.78 2.68
C TYR A 135 16.06 -11.46 2.64
N ARG A 136 15.29 -11.27 1.57
CA ARG A 136 14.46 -10.10 1.35
C ARG A 136 13.00 -10.46 1.59
N CYS A 137 12.30 -9.72 2.45
CA CYS A 137 10.86 -9.89 2.64
C CYS A 137 10.15 -9.62 1.31
N ARG A 138 9.24 -10.51 0.93
CA ARG A 138 8.53 -10.40 -0.34
C ARG A 138 7.52 -9.26 -0.26
N ASP A 139 7.18 -8.76 -1.45
CA ASP A 139 6.14 -7.76 -1.62
C ASP A 139 4.76 -8.35 -1.25
N TRP A 140 3.77 -7.50 -0.98
CA TRP A 140 2.40 -7.93 -0.65
C TRP A 140 1.89 -8.96 -1.70
N PRO A 141 1.18 -10.05 -1.33
CA PRO A 141 0.56 -10.37 -0.02
C PRO A 141 1.45 -10.98 1.02
N ALA A 142 2.70 -11.27 0.68
CA ALA A 142 3.56 -12.09 1.52
C ALA A 142 4.13 -11.34 2.74
N THR A 143 4.04 -10.01 2.75
CA THR A 143 4.62 -9.15 3.79
C THR A 143 4.16 -9.49 5.22
N PRO A 144 2.86 -9.76 5.51
CA PRO A 144 2.42 -10.15 6.84
C PRO A 144 2.97 -11.50 7.30
N TRP A 145 3.51 -12.33 6.40
CA TRP A 145 4.15 -13.58 6.78
C TRP A 145 5.61 -13.39 7.20
N CYS A 146 6.26 -12.28 6.82
CA CYS A 146 7.66 -12.04 7.16
C CYS A 146 7.89 -11.95 8.69
N GLU A 147 6.90 -11.51 9.47
CA GLU A 147 6.99 -11.47 10.93
C GLU A 147 6.78 -12.83 11.61
N LEU A 148 6.20 -13.80 10.90
CA LEU A 148 5.77 -15.08 11.46
C LEU A 148 6.93 -16.09 11.52
N ALA A 149 7.04 -16.78 12.66
CA ALA A 149 8.02 -17.85 12.90
C ALA A 149 7.98 -18.96 11.85
N GLY A 150 6.76 -19.36 11.46
CA GLY A 150 6.51 -20.42 10.47
C GLY A 150 7.06 -20.12 9.08
N TYR A 151 7.40 -18.86 8.83
CA TYR A 151 7.96 -18.37 7.57
C TYR A 151 9.40 -17.88 7.74
N ALA A 152 10.08 -18.21 8.86
CA ALA A 152 11.44 -17.74 9.10
C ALA A 152 12.40 -18.09 7.94
N PRO A 153 13.15 -17.10 7.42
CA PRO A 153 13.89 -17.21 6.16
C PRO A 153 14.91 -18.36 6.16
N GLY A 154 14.86 -19.23 5.17
CA GLY A 154 15.85 -20.31 5.00
C GLY A 154 15.86 -21.38 6.09
N LYS A 155 14.94 -21.34 7.05
CA LYS A 155 14.83 -22.31 8.15
C LYS A 155 13.61 -23.22 8.00
N THR A 156 12.45 -22.66 7.68
CA THR A 156 11.20 -23.44 7.62
C THR A 156 10.98 -24.05 6.25
N GLN A 157 9.87 -24.76 6.00
CA GLN A 157 9.50 -25.19 4.64
C GLN A 157 8.79 -24.06 3.85
N HIS A 158 8.07 -23.18 4.54
CA HIS A 158 7.24 -22.11 3.97
C HIS A 158 7.98 -20.79 3.79
N TRP A 159 9.24 -20.69 4.20
CA TRP A 159 9.98 -19.43 4.14
C TRP A 159 9.99 -18.79 2.75
N ARG A 160 9.93 -19.60 1.68
CA ARG A 160 9.91 -19.11 0.30
C ARG A 160 8.64 -18.31 -0.01
N ASP A 161 7.55 -18.56 0.69
CA ASP A 161 6.29 -17.84 0.49
C ASP A 161 6.38 -16.40 1.02
N ALA A 162 7.17 -16.17 2.07
CA ALA A 162 7.37 -14.85 2.69
C ALA A 162 8.67 -14.16 2.27
N TRP A 163 9.71 -14.91 1.94
CA TRP A 163 11.06 -14.39 1.73
C TRP A 163 11.67 -14.88 0.42
N SER A 164 12.46 -14.01 -0.22
CA SER A 164 13.32 -14.35 -1.34
C SER A 164 14.79 -14.30 -0.92
N ARG A 165 15.56 -15.36 -1.17
CA ARG A 165 17.01 -15.35 -0.93
C ARG A 165 17.65 -14.31 -1.86
N VAL A 166 18.48 -13.44 -1.29
CA VAL A 166 19.28 -12.52 -2.08
C VAL A 166 20.55 -13.25 -2.47
N LYS A 167 20.81 -13.31 -3.79
CA LYS A 167 22.09 -13.77 -4.33
C LYS A 167 23.14 -12.68 -4.20
#